data_AF-A0AA38Q2G3-F1
#
_entry.id   AF-A0AA38Q2G3-F1
#
_cell.length_a   1.000
_cell.length_b   1.000
_cell.length_c   1.000
_cell.angle_alpha   90.00
_cell.angle_beta   90.00
_cell.angle_gamma   90.00
#
_symmetry.space_group_name_H-M   'P 1'
#
loop_
_entity.id
_entity.type
_entity.pdbx_description
1 polymer ?
#
loop_
_entity_poly.entity_id
_entity_poly.type
_entity_poly.pdbx_seq_one_letter_code
_entity_poly.pdbx_strand_id
1 'polypeptide(L)'
;MAASSTSTDGTATPVPLQRSPDSVETDFHALNVSNPSDMNDFQQTETELTNAKARQLHDDVVEYRNAHKDKIDEIKSRIRETYPNQVAQQLSPGIQDHIKAEVQACTKDEMKMQFEKLMPISLRQQLDEINGQLSTVKNAFSNSEARSSNSSIDIVDAVTRKDKLKPVLKPDGTKSSFWPLDLISLFAYDPETVKKLLRDYELPIDKVHDTNLNSFLGYIGIKQQVV
;
A
#
# COMPACT_ATOMS: atom_id res chain seq x y z
N MET A 1 56.19 12.79 17.69
CA MET A 1 56.88 12.92 16.39
C MET A 1 56.41 14.24 15.79
N ALA A 2 57.13 15.32 16.12
CA ALA A 2 58.13 15.98 15.25
C ALA A 2 57.44 16.81 14.14
N ALA A 3 57.64 18.12 13.97
CA ALA A 3 58.53 19.09 14.62
C ALA A 3 58.07 20.53 14.28
N SER A 4 58.41 21.47 15.17
CA SER A 4 58.98 22.81 14.91
C SER A 4 58.22 23.88 14.09
N SER A 5 58.21 25.18 14.42
CA SER A 5 58.64 25.99 15.58
C SER A 5 58.44 27.49 15.27
N THR A 6 57.95 28.26 16.26
CA THR A 6 58.32 29.65 16.67
C THR A 6 58.34 30.80 15.64
N SER A 7 57.54 31.86 15.80
CA SER A 7 57.50 32.88 16.88
C SER A 7 58.68 33.85 16.87
N THR A 8 58.26 35.11 16.94
CA THR A 8 58.93 36.42 16.91
C THR A 8 59.89 36.72 18.07
N ASP A 9 60.68 37.76 17.82
CA ASP A 9 61.14 38.81 18.76
C ASP A 9 62.56 38.68 19.33
N GLY A 10 63.29 39.80 19.39
CA GLY A 10 64.67 39.79 19.86
C GLY A 10 65.52 41.04 19.60
N THR A 11 65.13 42.17 20.21
CA THR A 11 66.00 43.09 20.97
C THR A 11 67.31 43.62 20.38
N ALA A 12 67.30 44.93 20.16
CA ALA A 12 68.45 45.81 20.04
C ALA A 12 69.22 46.00 21.37
N THR A 13 70.54 46.10 21.27
CA THR A 13 71.44 46.67 22.29
C THR A 13 72.34 47.72 21.64
N PRO A 14 72.54 48.90 22.26
CA PRO A 14 73.32 50.00 21.69
C PRO A 14 74.79 49.96 22.14
N VAL A 15 75.70 50.39 21.25
CA VAL A 15 77.12 50.65 21.55
C VAL A 15 77.45 52.08 21.06
N PRO A 16 78.24 52.87 21.81
CA PRO A 16 78.19 54.33 21.77
C PRO A 16 79.09 54.95 20.70
N LEU A 17 78.61 56.07 20.17
CA LEU A 17 79.32 57.01 19.33
C LEU A 17 80.37 57.79 20.15
N GLN A 18 81.64 57.58 19.84
CA GLN A 18 82.69 58.59 20.04
C GLN A 18 83.33 58.86 18.68
N ARG A 19 82.88 59.93 18.01
CA ARG A 19 83.66 60.60 16.96
C ARG A 19 83.59 62.11 17.15
N SER A 20 84.77 62.70 17.12
CA SER A 20 85.12 64.09 17.42
C SER A 20 84.43 65.11 16.50
N PRO A 21 84.23 66.35 16.96
CA PRO A 21 83.56 67.43 16.21
C PRO A 21 84.29 67.89 14.94
N ASP A 22 85.55 67.51 14.72
CA ASP A 22 86.32 67.97 13.54
C ASP A 22 86.06 67.17 12.25
N SER A 23 85.25 66.11 12.30
CA SER A 23 84.89 65.29 11.13
C SER A 23 83.63 65.76 10.40
N VAL A 24 82.89 66.73 10.96
CA VAL A 24 81.60 67.19 10.40
C VAL A 24 81.81 68.26 9.32
N GLU A 25 82.84 69.10 9.45
CA GLU A 25 83.13 70.16 8.47
C GLU A 25 83.67 69.62 7.14
N THR A 26 84.37 68.48 7.15
CA THR A 26 84.91 67.85 5.93
C THR A 26 83.87 67.01 5.19
N ASP A 27 82.91 66.41 5.91
CA ASP A 27 81.81 65.66 5.28
C ASP A 27 80.73 66.60 4.69
N PHE A 28 80.53 67.80 5.25
CA PHE A 28 79.61 68.80 4.66
C PHE A 28 80.12 69.40 3.35
N HIS A 29 81.43 69.48 3.14
CA HIS A 29 81.99 69.90 1.86
C HIS A 29 82.02 68.78 0.80
N ALA A 30 82.05 67.51 1.20
CA ALA A 30 81.95 66.37 0.28
C ALA A 30 80.52 66.09 -0.19
N LEU A 31 79.50 66.46 0.61
CA LEU A 31 78.08 66.26 0.26
C LEU A 31 77.49 67.35 -0.64
N ASN A 32 78.13 68.51 -0.78
CA ASN A 32 77.60 69.60 -1.62
C ASN A 32 78.21 69.66 -3.05
N VAL A 33 79.12 68.72 -3.38
CA VAL A 33 79.75 68.60 -4.72
C VAL A 33 79.43 67.26 -5.38
N SER A 34 78.57 66.44 -4.76
CA SER A 34 78.05 65.23 -5.39
C SER A 34 76.72 65.56 -6.10
N ASN A 35 76.79 65.59 -7.42
CA ASN A 35 75.67 65.74 -8.36
C ASN A 35 74.38 65.04 -7.89
N PRO A 36 73.20 65.69 -7.95
CA PRO A 36 71.90 65.06 -7.70
C PRO A 36 71.45 64.08 -8.81
N SER A 37 72.34 63.74 -9.74
CA SER A 37 72.08 62.85 -10.87
C SER A 37 72.25 61.36 -10.53
N ASP A 38 73.12 61.01 -9.58
CA ASP A 38 73.50 59.60 -9.34
C ASP A 38 72.72 58.91 -8.21
N MET A 39 72.07 59.66 -7.31
CA MET A 39 71.17 59.10 -6.27
C MET A 39 69.73 58.89 -6.77
N ASN A 40 69.35 59.55 -7.87
CA ASN A 40 68.06 59.32 -8.53
C ASN A 40 68.06 57.96 -9.25
N ASP A 41 69.18 57.56 -9.87
CA ASP A 41 69.29 56.27 -10.57
C ASP A 41 69.22 55.06 -9.61
N PHE A 42 69.74 55.16 -8.39
CA PHE A 42 69.73 54.02 -7.44
C PHE A 42 68.37 53.82 -6.73
N GLN A 43 67.63 54.90 -6.44
CA GLN A 43 66.25 54.79 -5.94
C GLN A 43 65.24 54.52 -7.06
N GLN A 44 65.48 55.04 -8.28
CA GLN A 44 64.68 54.69 -9.45
C GLN A 44 64.83 53.21 -9.78
N THR A 45 66.03 52.63 -9.70
CA THR A 45 66.22 51.19 -9.97
C THR A 45 65.52 50.28 -8.96
N GLU A 46 65.52 50.59 -7.65
CA GLU A 46 64.83 49.76 -6.64
C GLU A 46 63.29 49.90 -6.71
N THR A 47 62.79 51.11 -6.99
CA THR A 47 61.35 51.35 -7.22
C THR A 47 60.87 50.80 -8.57
N GLU A 48 61.73 50.79 -9.59
CA GLU A 48 61.46 50.13 -10.88
C GLU A 48 61.49 48.60 -10.73
N LEU A 49 62.39 48.05 -9.93
CA LEU A 49 62.49 46.60 -9.69
C LEU A 49 61.29 46.08 -8.88
N THR A 50 60.83 46.85 -7.89
CA THR A 50 59.61 46.53 -7.13
C THR A 50 58.35 46.68 -7.98
N ASN A 51 58.26 47.70 -8.83
CA ASN A 51 57.17 47.84 -9.81
C ASN A 51 57.19 46.76 -10.87
N ALA A 52 58.38 46.33 -11.34
CA ALA A 52 58.53 45.23 -12.28
C ALA A 52 58.05 43.91 -11.65
N LYS A 53 58.42 43.66 -10.38
CA LYS A 53 57.94 42.50 -9.63
C LYS A 53 56.44 42.54 -9.37
N ALA A 54 55.87 43.72 -9.08
CA ALA A 54 54.43 43.90 -8.92
C ALA A 54 53.66 43.65 -10.22
N ARG A 55 54.21 44.07 -11.38
CA ARG A 55 53.65 43.76 -12.70
C ARG A 55 53.73 42.27 -13.00
N GLN A 56 54.87 41.64 -12.71
CA GLN A 56 55.04 40.20 -12.90
C GLN A 56 54.06 39.39 -12.05
N LEU A 57 53.86 39.78 -10.79
CA LEU A 57 52.88 39.15 -9.91
C LEU A 57 51.44 39.38 -10.37
N HIS A 58 51.15 40.55 -10.93
CA HIS A 58 49.85 40.84 -11.53
C HIS A 58 49.60 39.98 -12.76
N ASP A 59 50.60 39.83 -13.63
CA ASP A 59 50.52 38.99 -14.82
C ASP A 59 50.37 37.51 -14.43
N ASP A 60 51.11 37.03 -13.43
CA ASP A 60 50.97 35.68 -12.88
C ASP A 60 49.57 35.45 -12.30
N VAL A 61 49.00 36.44 -11.60
CA VAL A 61 47.63 36.36 -11.05
C VAL A 61 46.58 36.37 -12.15
N VAL A 62 46.77 37.16 -13.21
CA VAL A 62 45.87 37.18 -14.37
C VAL A 62 45.94 35.86 -15.13
N GLU A 63 47.14 35.32 -15.35
CA GLU A 63 47.36 34.04 -15.99
C GLU A 63 46.74 32.90 -15.17
N TYR A 64 46.97 32.88 -13.86
CA TYR A 64 46.35 31.93 -12.95
C TYR A 64 44.82 32.03 -12.97
N ARG A 65 44.27 33.24 -12.93
CA ARG A 65 42.83 33.47 -12.96
C ARG A 65 42.21 32.99 -14.27
N ASN A 66 42.87 33.25 -15.40
CA ASN A 66 42.43 32.80 -16.71
C ASN A 66 42.53 31.27 -16.83
N ALA A 67 43.64 30.67 -16.38
CA ALA A 67 43.84 29.22 -16.39
C ALA A 67 42.83 28.45 -15.50
N HIS A 68 42.32 29.10 -14.45
CA HIS A 68 41.34 28.52 -13.54
C HIS A 68 39.89 28.89 -13.85
N LYS A 69 39.65 29.89 -14.72
CA LYS A 69 38.30 30.32 -15.11
C LYS A 69 37.51 29.18 -15.75
N ASP A 70 38.14 28.45 -16.67
CA ASP A 70 37.51 27.33 -17.36
C ASP A 70 37.09 26.22 -16.39
N LYS A 71 37.93 25.91 -15.40
CA LYS A 71 37.62 24.93 -14.34
C LYS A 71 36.46 25.40 -13.46
N ILE A 72 36.42 26.69 -13.13
CA ILE A 72 35.33 27.27 -12.32
C ILE A 72 34.02 27.23 -13.10
N ASP A 73 34.05 27.56 -14.39
CA ASP A 73 32.86 27.57 -15.23
C ASP A 73 32.38 26.14 -15.54
N GLU A 74 33.29 25.17 -15.68
CA GLU A 74 32.97 23.74 -15.73
C GLU A 74 32.28 23.28 -14.43
N ILE A 75 32.85 23.61 -13.26
CA ILE A 75 32.24 23.27 -11.97
C ILE A 75 30.86 23.90 -11.83
N LYS A 76 30.70 25.18 -12.20
CA LYS A 76 29.40 25.86 -12.17
C LYS A 76 28.39 25.21 -13.10
N SER A 77 28.79 24.83 -14.31
CA SER A 77 27.93 24.11 -15.26
C SER A 77 27.51 22.77 -14.66
N ARG A 78 28.45 22.00 -14.08
CA ARG A 78 28.16 20.72 -13.43
C ARG A 78 27.15 20.87 -12.28
N ILE A 79 27.33 21.89 -11.44
CA ILE A 79 26.43 22.26 -10.33
C ILE A 79 25.04 22.66 -10.82
N ARG A 80 24.95 23.47 -11.87
CA ARG A 80 23.65 23.96 -12.36
C ARG A 80 22.88 22.95 -13.21
N GLU A 81 23.56 22.14 -14.00
CA GLU A 81 22.90 21.31 -15.01
C GLU A 81 22.97 19.83 -14.68
N THR A 82 24.13 19.32 -14.24
CA THR A 82 24.30 17.88 -14.07
C THR A 82 23.69 17.39 -12.75
N TYR A 83 23.96 18.06 -11.64
CA TYR A 83 23.50 17.61 -10.33
C TYR A 83 21.97 17.63 -10.15
N PRO A 84 21.23 18.69 -10.53
CA PRO A 84 19.78 18.70 -10.38
C PRO A 84 19.11 17.60 -11.19
N ASN A 85 19.63 17.33 -12.40
CA ASN A 85 19.15 16.26 -13.26
C ASN A 85 19.44 14.89 -12.64
N GLN A 86 20.63 14.66 -12.10
CA GLN A 86 20.97 13.39 -11.42
C GLN A 86 20.10 13.18 -10.17
N VAL A 87 19.90 14.23 -9.37
CA VAL A 87 19.04 14.17 -8.17
C VAL A 87 17.59 13.88 -8.56
N ALA A 88 17.08 14.56 -9.60
CA ALA A 88 15.74 14.28 -10.13
C ALA A 88 15.64 12.84 -10.67
N GLN A 89 16.64 12.35 -11.39
CA GLN A 89 16.64 10.99 -11.96
C GLN A 89 16.65 9.91 -10.87
N GLN A 90 17.37 10.15 -9.77
CA GLN A 90 17.45 9.22 -8.64
C GLN A 90 16.21 9.28 -7.74
N LEU A 91 15.65 10.46 -7.49
CA LEU A 91 14.50 10.62 -6.59
C LEU A 91 13.15 10.36 -7.26
N SER A 92 13.00 10.66 -8.56
CA SER A 92 11.75 10.47 -9.29
C SER A 92 11.13 9.08 -9.14
N PRO A 93 11.87 7.96 -9.32
CA PRO A 93 11.28 6.63 -9.17
C PRO A 93 10.82 6.37 -7.73
N GLY A 94 11.60 6.78 -6.71
CA GLY A 94 11.21 6.60 -5.31
C GLY A 94 9.98 7.41 -4.92
N ILE A 95 9.88 8.65 -5.41
CA ILE A 95 8.69 9.50 -5.22
C ILE A 95 7.49 8.87 -5.94
N GLN A 96 7.67 8.38 -7.16
CA GLN A 96 6.60 7.75 -7.93
C GLN A 96 6.08 6.46 -7.26
N ASP A 97 6.98 5.63 -6.74
CA ASP A 97 6.62 4.42 -6.00
C ASP A 97 5.87 4.77 -4.70
N HIS A 98 6.32 5.81 -3.99
CA HIS A 98 5.65 6.27 -2.79
C HIS A 98 4.25 6.82 -3.07
N ILE A 99 4.11 7.67 -4.11
CA ILE A 99 2.80 8.16 -4.55
C ILE A 99 1.88 6.99 -4.94
N LYS A 100 2.40 6.00 -5.67
CA LYS A 100 1.61 4.83 -6.07
C LYS A 100 1.13 4.02 -4.87
N ALA A 101 2.01 3.81 -3.89
CA ALA A 101 1.67 3.11 -2.65
C ALA A 101 0.59 3.87 -1.86
N GLU A 102 0.73 5.20 -1.75
CA GLU A 102 -0.22 6.06 -1.03
C GLU A 102 -1.58 6.08 -1.73
N VAL A 103 -1.60 6.23 -3.07
CA VAL A 103 -2.84 6.18 -3.87
C VAL A 103 -3.54 4.82 -3.71
N GLN A 104 -2.77 3.72 -3.70
CA GLN A 104 -3.33 2.39 -3.49
C GLN A 104 -3.93 2.22 -2.09
N ALA A 105 -3.27 2.76 -1.05
CA ALA A 105 -3.79 2.75 0.31
C ALA A 105 -5.09 3.56 0.42
N CYS A 106 -5.08 4.81 -0.04
CA CYS A 106 -6.25 5.69 -0.06
C CYS A 106 -7.42 5.08 -0.83
N THR A 107 -7.15 4.48 -2.00
CA THR A 107 -8.20 3.84 -2.82
C THR A 107 -8.78 2.62 -2.10
N LYS A 108 -7.95 1.82 -1.44
CA LYS A 108 -8.41 0.67 -0.66
C LYS A 108 -9.33 1.08 0.49
N ASP A 109 -8.96 2.14 1.20
CA ASP A 109 -9.75 2.63 2.34
C ASP A 109 -11.07 3.27 1.89
N GLU A 110 -11.03 4.09 0.83
CA GLU A 110 -12.24 4.66 0.23
C GLU A 110 -13.17 3.58 -0.32
N MET A 111 -12.62 2.60 -1.06
CA MET A 111 -13.40 1.47 -1.54
C MET A 111 -14.02 0.71 -0.38
N LYS A 112 -13.31 0.46 0.73
CA LYS A 112 -13.87 -0.23 1.90
C LYS A 112 -15.07 0.52 2.49
N MET A 113 -14.94 1.83 2.69
CA MET A 113 -16.04 2.66 3.20
C MET A 113 -17.25 2.67 2.26
N GLN A 114 -17.01 2.80 0.96
CA GLN A 114 -18.07 2.78 -0.04
C GLN A 114 -18.72 1.39 -0.17
N PHE A 115 -17.94 0.31 -0.05
CA PHE A 115 -18.44 -1.06 -0.13
C PHE A 115 -19.36 -1.40 1.03
N GLU A 116 -19.00 -1.00 2.26
CA GLU A 116 -19.85 -1.21 3.44
C GLU A 116 -21.18 -0.44 3.30
N LYS A 117 -21.17 0.74 2.68
CA LYS A 117 -22.37 1.53 2.40
C LYS A 117 -23.24 0.95 1.28
N LEU A 118 -22.63 0.50 0.19
CA LEU A 118 -23.34 0.02 -1.00
C LEU A 118 -23.78 -1.44 -0.88
N MET A 119 -23.02 -2.26 -0.16
CA MET A 119 -23.28 -3.68 0.07
C MET A 119 -23.34 -3.97 1.57
N PRO A 120 -24.48 -3.64 2.23
CA PRO A 120 -24.64 -3.84 3.67
C PRO A 120 -24.62 -5.32 4.08
N ILE A 121 -24.90 -6.23 3.14
CA ILE A 121 -24.84 -7.68 3.36
C ILE A 121 -23.58 -8.20 2.69
N SER A 122 -22.74 -8.90 3.46
CA SER A 122 -21.52 -9.49 2.92
C SER A 122 -21.85 -10.51 1.83
N LEU A 123 -20.99 -10.63 0.81
CA LEU A 123 -21.15 -11.64 -0.24
C LEU A 123 -21.28 -13.07 0.31
N ARG A 124 -20.65 -13.35 1.45
CA ARG A 124 -20.77 -14.65 2.13
C ARG A 124 -22.18 -14.88 2.66
N GLN A 125 -22.76 -13.89 3.33
CA GLN A 125 -24.15 -13.97 3.80
C GLN A 125 -25.14 -14.12 2.64
N GLN A 126 -24.93 -13.37 1.53
CA GLN A 126 -25.75 -13.54 0.34
C GLN A 126 -25.64 -14.95 -0.25
N LEU A 127 -24.41 -15.51 -0.28
CA LEU A 127 -24.18 -16.87 -0.75
C LEU A 127 -24.88 -17.91 0.15
N ASP A 128 -24.80 -17.74 1.46
CA ASP A 128 -25.45 -18.63 2.43
C ASP A 128 -26.98 -18.57 2.30
N GLU A 129 -27.54 -17.37 2.11
CA GLU A 129 -28.97 -17.18 1.86
C GLU A 129 -29.41 -17.87 0.56
N ILE A 130 -28.68 -17.65 -0.53
CA ILE A 130 -28.97 -18.26 -1.84
C ILE A 130 -28.87 -19.79 -1.75
N ASN A 131 -27.85 -20.32 -1.06
CA ASN A 131 -27.72 -21.76 -0.85
C ASN A 131 -28.90 -22.32 -0.03
N GLY A 132 -29.35 -21.59 0.99
CA GLY A 132 -30.55 -21.92 1.76
C GLY A 132 -31.80 -21.96 0.87
N GLN A 133 -32.02 -20.93 0.06
CA GLN A 133 -33.13 -20.88 -0.90
C GLN A 133 -33.05 -22.02 -1.93
N LEU A 134 -31.86 -22.31 -2.47
CA LEU A 134 -31.64 -23.39 -3.43
C LEU A 134 -31.97 -24.75 -2.81
N SER A 135 -31.58 -24.98 -1.55
CA SER A 135 -31.94 -26.21 -0.82
C SER A 135 -33.46 -26.35 -0.66
N THR A 136 -34.14 -25.24 -0.37
CA THR A 136 -35.61 -25.18 -0.24
C THR A 136 -36.30 -25.52 -1.56
N VAL A 137 -35.85 -24.91 -2.66
CA VAL A 137 -36.38 -25.17 -4.01
C VAL A 137 -36.13 -26.61 -4.44
N LYS A 138 -34.92 -27.14 -4.17
CA LYS A 138 -34.59 -28.53 -4.47
C LYS A 138 -35.49 -29.51 -3.72
N ASN A 139 -35.72 -29.26 -2.43
CA ASN A 139 -36.63 -30.06 -1.62
C ASN A 139 -38.07 -29.97 -2.14
N ALA A 140 -38.54 -28.78 -2.49
CA ALA A 140 -39.86 -28.57 -3.08
C ALA A 140 -40.02 -29.30 -4.43
N PHE A 141 -38.98 -29.29 -5.26
CA PHE A 141 -38.94 -30.01 -6.53
C PHE A 141 -39.02 -31.53 -6.31
N SER A 142 -38.17 -32.09 -5.45
CA SER A 142 -38.22 -33.52 -5.11
C SER A 142 -39.56 -33.93 -4.49
N ASN A 143 -40.15 -33.06 -3.66
CA ASN A 143 -41.50 -33.28 -3.11
C ASN A 143 -42.57 -33.26 -4.20
N SER A 144 -42.47 -32.36 -5.18
CA SER A 144 -43.38 -32.31 -6.33
C SER A 144 -43.28 -33.58 -7.17
N GLU A 145 -42.06 -34.07 -7.43
CA GLU A 145 -41.83 -35.33 -8.16
C GLU A 145 -42.37 -36.54 -7.40
N ALA A 146 -42.13 -36.60 -6.08
CA ALA A 146 -42.67 -37.64 -5.22
C ALA A 146 -44.21 -37.63 -5.23
N ARG A 147 -44.84 -36.45 -5.08
CA ARG A 147 -46.29 -36.29 -5.15
C ARG A 147 -46.86 -36.67 -6.51
N SER A 148 -46.20 -36.27 -7.59
CA SER A 148 -46.61 -36.64 -8.94
C SER A 148 -46.58 -38.17 -9.13
N SER A 149 -45.52 -38.82 -8.66
CA SER A 149 -45.41 -40.29 -8.71
C SER A 149 -46.45 -40.98 -7.83
N ASN A 150 -46.74 -40.43 -6.64
CA ASN A 150 -47.76 -40.97 -5.76
C ASN A 150 -49.18 -40.73 -6.32
N SER A 151 -49.40 -39.66 -7.08
CA SER A 151 -50.70 -39.33 -7.65
C SER A 151 -51.21 -40.32 -8.71
N SER A 152 -50.30 -41.09 -9.33
CA SER A 152 -50.66 -42.18 -10.24
C SER A 152 -51.06 -43.47 -9.53
N ILE A 153 -50.93 -43.53 -8.20
CA ILE A 153 -51.30 -44.69 -7.39
C ILE A 153 -52.80 -44.63 -7.13
N ASP A 154 -53.51 -45.67 -7.58
CA ASP A 154 -54.91 -45.92 -7.24
C ASP A 154 -54.98 -46.71 -5.92
N ILE A 155 -55.73 -46.24 -4.93
CA ILE A 155 -55.89 -46.86 -3.61
C ILE A 155 -56.37 -48.31 -3.73
N VAL A 156 -57.32 -48.59 -4.63
CA VAL A 156 -57.94 -49.91 -4.77
C VAL A 156 -56.91 -50.91 -5.32
N ASP A 157 -56.17 -50.51 -6.35
CA ASP A 157 -55.16 -51.36 -6.96
C ASP A 157 -53.91 -51.48 -6.10
N ALA A 158 -53.52 -50.41 -5.39
CA ALA A 158 -52.28 -50.36 -4.62
C ALA A 158 -52.26 -51.31 -3.42
N VAL A 159 -53.43 -51.57 -2.82
CA VAL A 159 -53.57 -52.62 -1.78
C VAL A 159 -53.27 -54.01 -2.36
N THR A 160 -53.58 -54.23 -3.63
CA THR A 160 -53.35 -55.51 -4.32
C THR A 160 -51.92 -55.63 -4.86
N ARG A 161 -51.38 -54.53 -5.41
CA ARG A 161 -50.06 -54.49 -6.06
C ARG A 161 -48.89 -54.21 -5.12
N LYS A 162 -49.16 -53.75 -3.88
CA LYS A 162 -48.13 -53.33 -2.90
C LYS A 162 -47.20 -52.25 -3.47
N ASP A 163 -47.81 -51.26 -4.12
CA ASP A 163 -47.08 -50.15 -4.73
C ASP A 163 -46.45 -49.29 -3.62
N LYS A 164 -45.12 -49.09 -3.71
CA LYS A 164 -44.34 -48.35 -2.71
C LYS A 164 -44.54 -46.86 -2.84
N LEU A 165 -44.73 -46.18 -1.71
CA LEU A 165 -44.86 -44.72 -1.68
C LEU A 165 -43.50 -44.04 -1.79
N LYS A 166 -43.39 -43.06 -2.71
CA LYS A 166 -42.20 -42.20 -2.74
C LYS A 166 -42.24 -41.21 -1.57
N PRO A 167 -41.15 -41.12 -0.78
CA PRO A 167 -41.12 -40.28 0.41
C PRO A 167 -41.13 -38.80 0.07
N VAL A 168 -42.03 -38.06 0.72
CA VAL A 168 -42.05 -36.59 0.71
C VAL A 168 -41.21 -36.10 1.88
N LEU A 169 -40.29 -35.18 1.62
CA LEU A 169 -39.42 -34.55 2.60
C LEU A 169 -40.18 -33.50 3.41
N LYS A 170 -39.83 -33.36 4.68
CA LYS A 170 -40.31 -32.32 5.59
C LYS A 170 -39.80 -30.93 5.17
N PRO A 171 -40.35 -29.83 5.73
CA PRO A 171 -39.79 -28.49 5.52
C PRO A 171 -38.29 -28.41 5.81
N ASP A 172 -37.84 -29.15 6.82
CA ASP A 172 -36.42 -29.28 7.19
C ASP A 172 -35.57 -30.10 6.20
N GLY A 173 -36.15 -30.60 5.10
CA GLY A 173 -35.49 -31.43 4.11
C GLY A 173 -35.23 -32.89 4.54
N THR A 174 -35.61 -33.26 5.75
CA THR A 174 -35.46 -34.63 6.27
C THR A 174 -36.71 -35.48 6.03
N LYS A 175 -36.56 -36.81 6.03
CA LYS A 175 -37.70 -37.73 5.96
C LYS A 175 -38.31 -37.93 7.34
N SER A 176 -39.65 -38.00 7.43
CA SER A 176 -40.31 -38.36 8.70
C SER A 176 -39.97 -39.79 9.11
N SER A 177 -39.73 -39.99 10.41
CA SER A 177 -39.52 -41.33 11.01
C SER A 177 -40.77 -42.20 10.93
N PHE A 178 -41.95 -41.59 10.82
CA PHE A 178 -43.24 -42.26 10.74
C PHE A 178 -43.72 -42.44 9.29
N TRP A 179 -42.87 -42.19 8.29
CA TRP A 179 -43.26 -42.32 6.89
C TRP A 179 -43.64 -43.78 6.54
N PRO A 180 -44.85 -44.05 6.05
CA PRO A 180 -45.29 -45.40 5.69
C PRO A 180 -44.55 -45.91 4.44
N LEU A 181 -44.24 -47.21 4.41
CA LEU A 181 -43.64 -47.82 3.22
C LEU A 181 -44.64 -47.87 2.06
N ASP A 182 -45.86 -48.36 2.37
CA ASP A 182 -46.94 -48.61 1.43
C ASP A 182 -48.27 -48.10 2.00
N LEU A 183 -49.30 -47.97 1.16
CA LEU A 183 -50.64 -47.55 1.60
C LEU A 183 -51.27 -48.50 2.63
N ILE A 184 -50.99 -49.80 2.55
CA ILE A 184 -51.46 -50.79 3.53
C ILE A 184 -50.90 -50.46 4.92
N SER A 185 -49.63 -50.06 4.99
CA SER A 185 -49.00 -49.67 6.26
C SER A 185 -49.61 -48.37 6.80
N LEU A 186 -49.94 -47.43 5.91
CA LEU A 186 -50.59 -46.17 6.28
C LEU A 186 -51.99 -46.42 6.88
N PHE A 187 -52.81 -47.29 6.26
CA PHE A 187 -54.14 -47.61 6.78
C PHE A 187 -54.12 -48.46 8.07
N ALA A 188 -52.99 -49.11 8.36
CA ALA A 188 -52.79 -49.83 9.61
C ALA A 188 -52.32 -48.94 10.77
N TYR A 189 -52.11 -47.63 10.56
CA TYR A 189 -51.64 -46.73 11.61
C TYR A 189 -52.72 -46.39 12.63
N ASP A 190 -52.35 -46.44 13.91
CA ASP A 190 -53.19 -45.93 14.99
C ASP A 190 -53.47 -44.43 14.85
N PRO A 191 -54.60 -43.93 15.38
CA PRO A 191 -54.94 -42.51 15.32
C PRO A 191 -53.84 -41.59 15.88
N GLU A 192 -53.13 -42.02 16.92
CA GLU A 192 -52.03 -41.24 17.50
C GLU A 192 -50.79 -41.19 16.60
N THR A 193 -50.52 -42.27 15.85
CA THR A 193 -49.40 -42.32 14.90
C THR A 193 -49.68 -41.41 13.69
N VAL A 194 -50.92 -41.40 13.18
CA VAL A 194 -51.33 -40.49 12.10
C VAL A 194 -51.25 -39.03 12.55
N LYS A 195 -51.66 -38.70 13.78
CA LYS A 195 -51.50 -37.35 14.34
C LYS A 195 -50.02 -36.93 14.41
N LYS A 196 -49.13 -37.83 14.84
CA LYS A 196 -47.68 -37.56 14.86
C LYS A 196 -47.16 -37.31 13.44
N LEU A 197 -47.60 -38.09 12.46
CA LEU A 197 -47.25 -37.91 11.06
C LEU A 197 -47.73 -36.55 10.52
N LEU A 198 -48.96 -36.15 10.81
CA LEU A 198 -49.49 -34.83 10.41
C LEU A 198 -48.69 -33.68 11.03
N ARG A 199 -48.28 -33.80 12.30
CA ARG A 199 -47.41 -32.79 12.97
C ARG A 199 -46.07 -32.65 12.27
N ASP A 200 -45.46 -33.77 11.89
CA ASP A 200 -44.17 -33.80 11.19
C ASP A 200 -44.21 -33.04 9.85
N TYR A 201 -45.39 -32.91 9.23
CA TYR A 201 -45.61 -32.18 7.98
C TYR A 201 -46.41 -30.88 8.16
N GLU A 202 -46.60 -30.43 9.41
CA GLU A 202 -47.33 -29.21 9.77
C GLU A 202 -48.76 -29.13 9.20
N LEU A 203 -49.42 -30.28 9.10
CA LEU A 203 -50.78 -30.40 8.58
C LEU A 203 -51.83 -30.23 9.70
N PRO A 204 -53.02 -29.72 9.38
CA PRO A 204 -54.11 -29.59 10.35
C PRO A 204 -54.52 -30.96 10.90
N ILE A 205 -54.83 -31.01 12.20
CA ILE A 205 -55.22 -32.23 12.91
C ILE A 205 -56.66 -32.12 13.36
N ASP A 206 -57.48 -33.03 12.86
CA ASP A 206 -58.88 -33.17 13.23
C ASP A 206 -59.11 -34.26 14.29
N LYS A 207 -60.31 -34.26 14.87
CA LYS A 207 -60.73 -35.29 15.85
C LYS A 207 -61.01 -36.64 15.20
N VAL A 208 -61.44 -36.62 13.93
CA VAL A 208 -61.82 -37.81 13.16
C VAL A 208 -60.58 -38.37 12.47
N HIS A 209 -60.36 -39.68 12.63
CA HIS A 209 -59.19 -40.36 12.08
C HIS A 209 -59.17 -40.36 10.55
N ASP A 210 -60.31 -40.61 9.91
CA ASP A 210 -60.39 -40.70 8.44
C ASP A 210 -60.13 -39.34 7.78
N THR A 211 -60.57 -38.24 8.41
CA THR A 211 -60.26 -36.87 7.95
C THR A 211 -58.77 -36.57 8.01
N ASN A 212 -58.08 -37.06 9.04
CA ASN A 212 -56.63 -36.97 9.20
C ASN A 212 -55.89 -37.78 8.13
N LEU A 213 -56.34 -39.00 7.86
CA LEU A 213 -55.82 -39.84 6.76
C LEU A 213 -56.02 -39.18 5.41
N ASN A 214 -57.23 -38.70 5.11
CA ASN A 214 -57.56 -38.02 3.86
C ASN A 214 -56.74 -36.74 3.67
N SER A 215 -56.49 -35.98 4.73
CA SER A 215 -55.61 -34.81 4.71
C SER A 215 -54.17 -35.18 4.34
N PHE A 216 -53.66 -36.29 4.91
CA PHE A 216 -52.33 -36.79 4.58
C PHE A 216 -52.26 -37.36 3.15
N LEU A 217 -53.26 -38.13 2.71
CA LEU A 217 -53.36 -38.67 1.35
C LEU A 217 -53.36 -37.55 0.30
N GLY A 218 -54.14 -36.49 0.54
CA GLY A 218 -54.15 -35.30 -0.32
C GLY A 218 -52.79 -34.60 -0.36
N TYR A 219 -52.10 -34.49 0.79
CA TYR A 219 -50.77 -33.88 0.86
C TYR A 219 -49.69 -34.67 0.09
N ILE A 220 -49.75 -36.00 0.11
CA ILE A 220 -48.82 -36.85 -0.64
C ILE A 220 -49.21 -36.98 -2.13
N GLY A 221 -50.30 -36.36 -2.56
CA GLY A 221 -50.72 -36.25 -3.97
C GLY A 221 -51.74 -37.29 -4.42
N ILE A 222 -52.24 -38.14 -3.53
CA ILE A 222 -53.26 -39.15 -3.85
C ILE A 222 -54.63 -38.48 -3.84
N LYS A 223 -55.33 -38.52 -4.98
CA LYS A 223 -56.57 -37.78 -5.21
C LYS A 223 -57.83 -38.48 -4.67
N GLN A 224 -57.72 -39.78 -4.41
CA GLN A 224 -58.82 -40.59 -3.91
C GLN A 224 -58.94 -40.43 -2.40
N GLN A 225 -60.17 -40.31 -1.92
CA GLN A 225 -60.49 -40.18 -0.50
C GLN A 225 -60.99 -41.52 0.02
N VAL A 226 -60.63 -41.85 1.26
CA VAL A 226 -61.29 -42.91 2.01
C VAL A 226 -62.65 -42.37 2.45
N VAL A 227 -63.71 -43.06 2.02
CA VAL A 227 -65.11 -42.76 2.37
C VAL A 227 -65.52 -43.62 3.56
#